data_AF-A0A2E3HIU0-F1
#
_entry.id   AF-A0A2E3HIU0-F1
#
_cell.length_a   1.000
_cell.length_b   1.000
_cell.length_c   1.000
_cell.angle_alpha   90.00
_cell.angle_beta   90.00
_cell.angle_gamma   90.00
#
_symmetry.space_group_name_H-M   'P 1'
#
loop_
_entity.id
_entity.type
_entity.pdbx_description
1 polymer ?
#
loop_
_entity_poly.entity_id
_entity_poly.type
_entity_poly.pdbx_seq_one_letter_code
_entity_poly.pdbx_strand_id
1 'polypeptide(L)'
;MKATLAGAAAALAMASVPGTAMARDTISIVGSSTVYPFATVVAERFGRTGNATPKIESTGSGGGMKLFCQGVGTQHPDITNASRRMKKSEFELCQSNGVKDITEVKVGYDGIVIANSVKGEQIDLSLRDIFLALAKDVPNPDGSEELVANPYKTWKEVNPALPNTKIEVLGPPPTSGTRDAFNELAIEGGCKTFSWLKAIKDEDKSKYKAICRSVREDGAY
;
A
#
# COMPACT_ATOMS: atom_id res chain seq x y z
N MET A 1 11.32 -78.31 -37.82
CA MET A 1 10.22 -77.33 -37.97
C MET A 1 9.88 -76.81 -36.58
N LYS A 2 9.95 -75.49 -36.37
CA LYS A 2 9.86 -74.83 -35.07
C LYS A 2 8.40 -74.70 -34.63
N ALA A 3 8.10 -75.09 -33.40
CA ALA A 3 6.83 -74.84 -32.74
C ALA A 3 6.89 -73.51 -31.98
N THR A 4 5.86 -72.70 -32.21
CA THR A 4 5.45 -71.47 -31.51
C THR A 4 5.09 -71.73 -30.04
N LEU A 5 5.40 -70.78 -29.17
CA LEU A 5 4.62 -70.49 -27.96
C LEU A 5 4.79 -69.03 -27.55
N ALA A 6 3.65 -68.38 -27.38
CA ALA A 6 3.44 -66.97 -27.07
C ALA A 6 3.52 -66.71 -25.55
N GLY A 7 3.85 -65.48 -25.16
CA GLY A 7 3.75 -64.98 -23.79
C GLY A 7 3.47 -63.48 -23.80
N ALA A 8 2.31 -63.08 -23.28
CA ALA A 8 1.71 -61.76 -23.36
C ALA A 8 2.42 -60.69 -22.51
N ALA A 9 2.67 -59.51 -23.09
CA ALA A 9 3.04 -58.31 -22.36
C ALA A 9 1.78 -57.45 -22.14
N ALA A 10 1.30 -57.39 -20.90
CA ALA A 10 0.21 -56.50 -20.50
C ALA A 10 0.75 -55.06 -20.38
N ALA A 11 0.37 -54.19 -21.30
CA ALA A 11 0.64 -52.75 -21.20
C ALA A 11 -0.34 -52.12 -20.21
N LEU A 12 0.13 -51.71 -19.03
CA LEU A 12 -0.62 -50.81 -18.16
C LEU A 12 -0.64 -49.41 -18.79
N ALA A 13 -1.74 -49.06 -19.44
CA ALA A 13 -2.05 -47.68 -19.76
C ALA A 13 -2.43 -46.96 -18.45
N MET A 14 -1.50 -46.21 -17.86
CA MET A 14 -1.85 -45.22 -16.84
C MET A 14 -2.64 -44.11 -17.54
N ALA A 15 -3.97 -44.16 -17.40
CA ALA A 15 -4.81 -43.04 -17.77
C ALA A 15 -4.49 -41.86 -16.84
N SER A 16 -3.77 -40.87 -17.37
CA SER A 16 -3.62 -39.57 -16.73
C SER A 16 -5.00 -38.92 -16.68
N VAL A 17 -5.68 -39.02 -15.53
CA VAL A 17 -6.87 -38.23 -15.24
C VAL A 17 -6.43 -36.76 -15.25
N PRO A 18 -6.92 -35.91 -16.18
CA PRO A 18 -6.63 -34.49 -16.10
C PRO A 18 -7.28 -33.97 -14.82
N GLY A 19 -6.46 -33.48 -13.88
CA GLY A 19 -6.96 -32.78 -12.71
C GLY A 19 -7.81 -31.60 -13.17
N THR A 20 -9.10 -31.64 -12.90
CA THR A 20 -10.00 -30.51 -13.09
C THR A 20 -9.46 -29.35 -12.29
N ALA A 21 -8.93 -28.32 -12.96
CA ALA A 21 -8.57 -27.06 -12.32
C ALA A 21 -9.86 -26.49 -11.70
N MET A 22 -9.99 -26.61 -10.39
CA MET A 22 -11.10 -26.00 -9.64
C MET A 22 -10.94 -24.49 -9.79
N ALA A 23 -11.78 -23.89 -10.64
CA ALA A 23 -11.86 -22.45 -10.75
C ALA A 23 -12.24 -21.89 -9.37
N ARG A 24 -11.59 -20.80 -8.95
CA ARG A 24 -11.92 -20.16 -7.68
C ARG A 24 -13.29 -19.50 -7.83
N ASP A 25 -14.23 -19.78 -6.93
CA ASP A 25 -15.61 -19.28 -7.01
C ASP A 25 -15.76 -17.77 -6.71
N THR A 26 -14.68 -17.10 -6.31
CA THR A 26 -14.70 -15.68 -5.90
C THR A 26 -13.57 -14.91 -6.56
N ILE A 27 -13.88 -13.67 -6.93
CA ILE A 27 -12.88 -12.68 -7.36
C ILE A 27 -12.01 -12.30 -6.16
N SER A 28 -10.70 -12.29 -6.34
CA SER A 28 -9.72 -11.92 -5.33
C SER A 28 -9.10 -10.58 -5.65
N ILE A 29 -9.20 -9.65 -4.71
CA ILE A 29 -8.74 -8.28 -4.85
C ILE A 29 -7.75 -7.98 -3.73
N VAL A 30 -6.61 -7.39 -4.08
CA VAL A 30 -5.62 -6.88 -3.13
C VAL A 30 -5.34 -5.41 -3.40
N GLY A 31 -4.71 -4.69 -2.46
CA GLY A 31 -4.07 -3.42 -2.79
C GLY A 31 -4.18 -2.34 -1.73
N SER A 32 -4.29 -1.09 -2.20
CA SER A 32 -4.35 0.13 -1.41
C SER A 32 -5.34 0.07 -0.25
N SER A 33 -4.86 0.45 0.94
CA SER A 33 -5.72 0.66 2.11
C SER A 33 -6.64 1.88 1.95
N THR A 34 -6.27 2.85 1.11
CA THR A 34 -7.10 4.03 0.84
C THR A 34 -8.31 3.71 -0.04
N VAL A 35 -8.17 2.73 -0.93
CA VAL A 35 -9.24 2.28 -1.85
C VAL A 35 -10.07 1.16 -1.20
N TYR A 36 -9.50 0.46 -0.23
CA TYR A 36 -10.14 -0.64 0.50
C TYR A 36 -11.59 -0.36 0.93
N PRO A 37 -11.93 0.72 1.65
CA PRO A 37 -13.32 0.95 2.09
C PRO A 37 -14.31 1.10 0.92
N PHE A 38 -13.90 1.73 -0.18
CA PHE A 38 -14.73 1.87 -1.38
C PHE A 38 -14.91 0.53 -2.10
N ALA A 39 -13.82 -0.22 -2.28
CA ALA A 39 -13.85 -1.53 -2.90
C ALA A 39 -14.74 -2.50 -2.10
N THR A 40 -14.68 -2.47 -0.77
CA THR A 40 -15.51 -3.31 0.11
C THR A 40 -16.99 -3.06 -0.12
N VAL A 41 -17.42 -1.79 -0.17
CA VAL A 41 -18.82 -1.45 -0.45
C VAL A 41 -19.26 -1.92 -1.84
N VAL A 42 -18.38 -1.82 -2.85
CA VAL A 42 -18.67 -2.32 -4.20
C VAL A 42 -18.80 -3.84 -4.23
N ALA A 43 -17.90 -4.57 -3.56
CA ALA A 43 -17.95 -6.02 -3.46
C ALA A 43 -19.22 -6.51 -2.74
N GLU A 44 -19.60 -5.87 -1.64
CA GLU A 44 -20.84 -6.18 -0.93
C GLU A 44 -22.07 -5.97 -1.82
N ARG A 45 -22.12 -4.86 -2.57
CA ARG A 45 -23.22 -4.58 -3.51
C ARG A 45 -23.26 -5.61 -4.64
N PHE A 46 -22.11 -6.02 -5.16
CA PHE A 46 -22.01 -7.06 -6.18
C PHE A 46 -22.49 -8.42 -5.65
N GLY A 47 -22.16 -8.78 -4.41
CA GLY A 47 -22.67 -9.99 -3.77
C GLY A 47 -24.20 -10.00 -3.65
N ARG A 48 -24.81 -8.84 -3.36
CA ARG A 48 -26.27 -8.69 -3.26
C ARG A 48 -27.00 -8.88 -4.60
N THR A 49 -26.32 -8.88 -5.74
CA THR A 49 -26.94 -9.19 -7.03
C THR A 49 -27.01 -10.69 -7.32
N GLY A 50 -26.67 -11.55 -6.35
CA GLY A 50 -26.66 -13.01 -6.50
C GLY A 50 -25.33 -13.60 -6.98
N ASN A 51 -24.29 -12.77 -7.14
CA ASN A 51 -22.94 -13.22 -7.44
C ASN A 51 -22.18 -13.58 -6.15
N ALA A 52 -21.10 -14.36 -6.27
CA ALA A 52 -20.20 -14.58 -5.15
C ALA A 52 -19.48 -13.28 -4.76
N THR A 53 -19.51 -12.92 -3.48
CA THR A 53 -18.88 -11.69 -2.97
C THR A 53 -17.36 -11.73 -3.16
N PRO A 54 -16.75 -10.73 -3.83
CA PRO A 54 -15.30 -10.65 -3.96
C PRO A 54 -14.59 -10.59 -2.60
N LYS A 55 -13.48 -11.29 -2.48
CA LYS A 55 -12.59 -11.21 -1.32
C LYS A 55 -11.62 -10.04 -1.52
N ILE A 56 -11.59 -9.11 -0.57
CA ILE A 56 -10.69 -7.95 -0.64
C ILE A 56 -9.73 -7.97 0.55
N GLU A 57 -8.44 -7.82 0.28
CA GLU A 57 -7.39 -7.72 1.29
C GLU A 57 -6.60 -6.41 1.14
N SER A 58 -6.50 -5.65 2.24
CA SER A 58 -5.68 -4.45 2.31
C SER A 58 -4.21 -4.83 2.49
N THR A 59 -3.39 -4.56 1.48
CA THR A 59 -1.94 -4.90 1.44
C THR A 59 -1.05 -3.70 1.10
N GLY A 60 -1.66 -2.53 0.85
CA GLY A 60 -1.03 -1.33 0.31
C GLY A 60 -0.76 -1.45 -1.20
N SER A 61 -0.76 -0.32 -1.93
CA SER A 61 -0.62 -0.31 -3.40
C SER A 61 0.59 -1.10 -3.91
N GLY A 62 1.75 -0.96 -3.26
CA GLY A 62 2.96 -1.72 -3.65
C GLY A 62 2.92 -3.21 -3.26
N GLY A 63 2.29 -3.55 -2.13
CA GLY A 63 2.12 -4.93 -1.71
C GLY A 63 1.15 -5.67 -2.63
N GLY A 64 0.01 -5.04 -2.94
CA GLY A 64 -0.97 -5.56 -3.89
C GLY A 64 -0.38 -5.76 -5.27
N MET A 65 0.37 -4.78 -5.79
CA MET A 65 1.06 -4.92 -7.09
C MET A 65 2.06 -6.07 -7.09
N LYS A 66 2.83 -6.26 -6.00
CA LYS A 66 3.75 -7.39 -5.88
C LYS A 66 3.02 -8.73 -5.94
N LEU A 67 1.88 -8.86 -5.25
CA LEU A 67 1.07 -10.08 -5.21
C LEU A 67 0.39 -10.36 -6.56
N PHE A 68 -0.23 -9.34 -7.15
CA PHE A 68 -0.88 -9.40 -8.46
C PHE A 68 0.12 -9.78 -9.57
N CYS A 69 1.30 -9.18 -9.57
CA CYS A 69 2.34 -9.47 -10.57
C CYS A 69 3.06 -10.82 -10.35
N GLN A 70 2.65 -11.69 -9.40
CA GLN A 70 3.27 -13.01 -9.27
C GLN A 70 2.83 -14.01 -10.35
N GLY A 71 1.75 -13.74 -11.08
CA GLY A 71 1.31 -14.59 -12.18
C GLY A 71 -0.20 -14.50 -12.40
N VAL A 72 -0.70 -15.38 -13.26
CA VAL A 72 -2.12 -15.56 -13.56
C VAL A 72 -2.63 -16.90 -13.04
N GLY A 73 -3.91 -16.97 -12.68
CA GLY A 73 -4.56 -18.19 -12.23
C GLY A 73 -5.11 -18.11 -10.81
N THR A 74 -5.74 -19.20 -10.39
CA THR A 74 -6.52 -19.31 -9.15
C THR A 74 -5.70 -19.28 -7.86
N GLN A 75 -4.41 -19.00 -7.92
CA GLN A 75 -3.51 -18.75 -6.78
C GLN A 75 -3.06 -17.28 -6.67
N HIS A 76 -3.37 -16.44 -7.66
CA HIS A 76 -3.01 -15.01 -7.67
C HIS A 76 -4.24 -14.12 -7.56
N PRO A 77 -4.10 -12.84 -7.16
CA PRO A 77 -5.21 -11.88 -7.19
C PRO A 77 -5.64 -11.55 -8.63
N ASP A 78 -6.94 -11.40 -8.84
CA ASP A 78 -7.52 -11.03 -10.14
C ASP A 78 -7.46 -9.51 -10.37
N ILE A 79 -7.53 -8.73 -9.29
CA ILE A 79 -7.53 -7.27 -9.32
C ILE A 79 -6.56 -6.75 -8.27
N THR A 80 -5.78 -5.73 -8.63
CA THR A 80 -5.04 -4.90 -7.68
C THR A 80 -5.57 -3.48 -7.71
N ASN A 81 -6.13 -3.01 -6.59
CA ASN A 81 -6.50 -1.60 -6.46
C ASN A 81 -5.27 -0.79 -6.01
N ALA A 82 -5.19 0.47 -6.44
CA ALA A 82 -4.03 1.29 -6.17
C ALA A 82 -4.41 2.77 -6.02
N SER A 83 -3.77 3.44 -5.06
CA SER A 83 -3.85 4.90 -4.84
C SER A 83 -2.91 5.70 -5.75
N ARG A 84 -2.12 5.00 -6.57
CA ARG A 84 -1.15 5.58 -7.49
C ARG A 84 -1.01 4.71 -8.73
N ARG A 85 -0.47 5.29 -9.80
CA ARG A 85 -0.15 4.55 -11.02
C ARG A 85 0.86 3.42 -10.74
N MET A 86 0.73 2.35 -11.51
CA MET A 86 1.71 1.27 -11.58
C MET A 86 3.07 1.83 -12.02
N LYS A 87 4.14 1.45 -11.32
CA LYS A 87 5.50 1.82 -11.68
C LYS A 87 5.98 0.96 -12.84
N LYS A 88 6.94 1.47 -13.61
CA LYS A 88 7.60 0.71 -14.69
C LYS A 88 8.15 -0.64 -14.19
N SER A 89 8.84 -0.65 -13.05
CA SER A 89 9.38 -1.89 -12.47
C SER A 89 8.32 -2.88 -12.00
N GLU A 90 7.15 -2.40 -11.57
CA GLU A 90 6.02 -3.26 -11.22
C GLU A 90 5.41 -3.87 -12.49
N PHE A 91 5.26 -3.07 -13.55
CA PHE A 91 4.80 -3.54 -14.85
C PHE A 91 5.75 -4.59 -15.44
N GLU A 92 7.07 -4.33 -15.42
CA GLU A 92 8.09 -5.27 -15.89
C GLU A 92 8.03 -6.61 -15.13
N LEU A 93 7.82 -6.57 -13.82
CA LEU A 93 7.62 -7.79 -13.00
C LEU A 93 6.37 -8.56 -13.43
N CYS A 94 5.25 -7.88 -13.65
CA CYS A 94 4.03 -8.50 -14.16
C CYS A 94 4.30 -9.19 -15.51
N GLN A 95 4.97 -8.47 -16.43
CA GLN A 95 5.30 -8.99 -17.75
C GLN A 95 6.23 -10.20 -17.67
N SER A 96 7.25 -10.20 -16.80
CA SER A 96 8.16 -11.35 -16.64
C SER A 96 7.45 -12.59 -16.11
N ASN A 97 6.38 -12.40 -15.33
CA ASN A 97 5.62 -13.48 -14.70
C ASN A 97 4.34 -13.86 -15.48
N GLY A 98 4.21 -13.43 -16.74
CA GLY A 98 3.11 -13.84 -17.62
C GLY A 98 1.80 -13.07 -17.43
N VAL A 99 1.77 -12.03 -16.59
CA VAL A 99 0.64 -11.09 -16.49
C VAL A 99 0.76 -10.08 -17.62
N LYS A 100 0.38 -10.50 -18.84
CA LYS A 100 0.58 -9.74 -20.08
C LYS A 100 -0.49 -8.68 -20.30
N ASP A 101 -1.76 -9.04 -20.12
CA ASP A 101 -2.92 -8.23 -20.47
C ASP A 101 -3.47 -7.44 -19.27
N ILE A 102 -2.75 -6.39 -18.89
CA ILE A 102 -3.13 -5.53 -17.75
C ILE A 102 -4.02 -4.40 -18.25
N THR A 103 -5.20 -4.25 -17.66
CA THR A 103 -6.11 -3.13 -17.90
C THR A 103 -6.09 -2.16 -16.73
N GLU A 104 -5.71 -0.90 -16.97
CA GLU A 104 -5.78 0.18 -15.97
C GLU A 104 -7.15 0.88 -16.06
N VAL A 105 -7.92 0.83 -14.96
CA VAL A 105 -9.19 1.56 -14.84
C VAL A 105 -9.05 2.67 -13.80
N LYS A 106 -9.11 3.92 -14.23
CA LYS A 106 -9.11 5.07 -13.33
C LYS A 106 -10.51 5.29 -12.75
N VAL A 107 -10.65 5.10 -11.45
CA VAL A 107 -11.93 5.26 -10.73
C VAL A 107 -12.15 6.68 -10.18
N GLY A 108 -11.07 7.43 -9.96
CA GLY A 108 -11.17 8.78 -9.41
C GLY A 108 -9.82 9.36 -9.01
N TYR A 109 -9.89 10.52 -8.36
CA TYR A 109 -8.75 11.19 -7.74
C TYR A 109 -8.98 11.21 -6.23
N ASP A 110 -7.93 10.89 -5.49
CA ASP A 110 -7.91 10.93 -4.03
C ASP A 110 -6.99 12.07 -3.59
N GLY A 111 -7.34 12.73 -2.49
CA GLY A 111 -6.62 13.89 -1.99
C GLY A 111 -6.84 14.06 -0.50
N ILE A 112 -5.76 14.38 0.20
CA ILE A 112 -5.81 14.79 1.61
C ILE A 112 -5.65 16.29 1.67
N VAL A 113 -6.57 16.94 2.38
CA VAL A 113 -6.55 18.38 2.62
C VAL A 113 -6.27 18.62 4.09
N ILE A 114 -5.31 19.49 4.38
CA ILE A 114 -5.12 20.07 5.71
C ILE A 114 -5.85 21.40 5.71
N ALA A 115 -6.80 21.55 6.63
CA ALA A 115 -7.61 22.74 6.75
C ALA A 115 -7.35 23.43 8.09
N ASN A 116 -7.28 24.75 8.08
CA ASN A 116 -7.27 25.60 9.26
C ASN A 116 -8.48 26.55 9.24
N SER A 117 -8.72 27.24 10.37
CA SER A 117 -9.82 28.20 10.48
C SER A 117 -9.63 29.37 9.50
N VAL A 118 -10.70 29.77 8.81
CA VAL A 118 -10.73 30.96 7.95
C VAL A 118 -10.50 32.27 8.70
N LYS A 119 -10.70 32.27 10.04
CA LYS A 119 -10.41 33.42 10.91
C LYS A 119 -8.98 33.40 11.45
N GLY A 120 -8.27 32.29 11.29
CA GLY A 120 -6.89 32.14 11.72
C GLY A 120 -5.91 32.63 10.66
N GLU A 121 -4.65 32.80 11.09
CA GLU A 121 -3.55 33.03 10.16
C GLU A 121 -3.44 31.87 9.18
N GLN A 122 -3.36 32.20 7.88
CA GLN A 122 -3.22 31.19 6.84
C GLN A 122 -1.78 30.70 6.82
N ILE A 123 -1.61 29.38 6.88
CA ILE A 123 -0.30 28.74 6.99
C ILE A 123 -0.05 28.00 5.68
N ASP A 124 1.08 28.29 5.05
CA ASP A 124 1.57 27.51 3.92
C ASP A 124 2.55 26.45 4.43
N LEU A 125 2.20 25.18 4.25
CA LEU A 125 2.92 24.04 4.82
C LEU A 125 3.51 23.19 3.70
N SER A 126 4.81 22.96 3.77
CA SER A 126 5.45 21.91 2.98
C SER A 126 5.24 20.54 3.63
N LEU A 127 5.43 19.47 2.85
CA LEU A 127 5.44 18.11 3.41
C LEU A 127 6.52 17.93 4.48
N ARG A 128 7.65 18.64 4.36
CA ARG A 128 8.73 18.61 5.35
C ARG A 128 8.26 19.22 6.68
N ASP A 129 7.53 20.34 6.63
CA ASP A 129 6.96 20.96 7.83
C ASP A 129 5.98 20.00 8.51
N ILE A 130 5.11 19.33 7.73
CA ILE A 130 4.14 18.36 8.26
C ILE A 130 4.84 17.17 8.94
N PHE A 131 5.88 16.61 8.30
CA PHE A 131 6.66 15.53 8.89
C PHE A 131 7.35 15.95 10.19
N LEU A 132 8.04 17.09 10.18
CA LEU A 132 8.71 17.60 11.39
C LEU A 132 7.72 17.95 12.50
N ALA A 133 6.53 18.46 12.17
CA ALA A 133 5.52 18.78 13.17
C ALA A 133 4.88 17.53 13.80
N LEU A 134 4.63 16.47 13.01
CA LEU A 134 3.72 15.40 13.40
C LEU A 134 4.34 14.01 13.49
N ALA A 135 5.51 13.74 12.91
CA ALA A 135 6.14 12.43 13.06
C ALA A 135 6.47 12.15 14.53
N LYS A 136 6.42 10.87 14.93
CA LYS A 136 6.78 10.44 16.28
C LYS A 136 8.23 10.79 16.61
N ASP A 137 9.12 10.43 15.69
CA ASP A 137 10.55 10.64 15.77
C ASP A 137 10.99 11.46 14.55
N VAL A 138 11.88 12.43 14.74
CA VAL A 138 12.36 13.35 13.71
C VAL A 138 13.89 13.43 13.74
N PRO A 139 14.54 13.86 12.65
CA PRO A 139 15.96 14.18 12.65
C PRO A 139 16.30 15.15 13.77
N ASN A 140 17.41 14.87 14.45
CA ASN A 140 17.88 15.68 15.56
C ASN A 140 18.10 17.14 15.12
N PRO A 141 17.52 18.13 15.82
CA PRO A 141 17.69 19.55 15.49
C PRO A 141 19.14 20.03 15.50
N ASP A 142 20.07 19.31 16.15
CA ASP A 142 21.51 19.61 16.13
C ASP A 142 22.20 19.30 14.78
N GLY A 143 21.48 18.67 13.85
CA GLY A 143 21.97 18.33 12.51
C GLY A 143 22.62 16.95 12.39
N SER A 144 22.71 16.18 13.48
CA SER A 144 23.14 14.78 13.43
C SER A 144 22.13 13.91 12.68
N GLU A 145 22.60 12.83 12.04
CA GLU A 145 21.76 11.83 11.37
C GLU A 145 21.18 10.82 12.38
N GLU A 146 20.65 11.34 13.48
CA GLU A 146 20.01 10.58 14.54
C GLU A 146 18.52 10.96 14.64
N LEU A 147 17.71 10.00 15.08
CA LEU A 147 16.30 10.24 15.37
C LEU A 147 16.13 10.55 16.85
N VAL A 148 15.37 11.60 17.13
CA VAL A 148 14.92 11.95 18.48
C VAL A 148 13.40 12.00 18.53
N ALA A 149 12.83 11.77 19.70
CA ALA A 149 11.41 12.01 19.93
C ALA A 149 11.08 13.45 19.58
N ASN A 150 9.96 13.67 18.90
CA ASN A 150 9.62 14.97 18.31
C ASN A 150 9.62 16.11 19.36
N PRO A 151 10.59 17.04 19.30
CA PRO A 151 10.73 18.07 20.31
C PRO A 151 9.82 19.28 20.06
N TYR A 152 9.34 19.44 18.82
CA TYR A 152 8.65 20.65 18.38
C TYR A 152 7.27 20.77 19.02
N LYS A 153 6.99 21.94 19.61
CA LYS A 153 5.71 22.27 20.26
C LYS A 153 4.97 23.39 19.53
N THR A 154 5.67 24.24 18.78
CA THR A 154 5.07 25.32 17.98
C THR A 154 5.46 25.23 16.50
N TRP A 155 4.62 25.75 15.61
CA TRP A 155 4.91 25.75 14.16
C TRP A 155 6.17 26.56 13.81
N LYS A 156 6.44 27.64 14.55
CA LYS A 156 7.65 28.45 14.39
C LYS A 156 8.95 27.67 14.70
N GLU A 157 8.91 26.72 15.62
CA GLU A 157 10.08 25.86 15.91
C GLU A 157 10.35 24.88 14.77
N VAL A 158 9.32 24.45 14.04
CA VAL A 158 9.45 23.59 12.86
C VAL A 158 10.03 24.38 11.68
N ASN A 159 9.51 25.59 11.46
CA ASN A 159 9.96 26.48 10.40
C ASN A 159 9.76 27.94 10.85
N PRO A 160 10.82 28.75 10.92
CA PRO A 160 10.76 30.12 11.44
C PRO A 160 9.80 31.07 10.69
N ALA A 161 9.41 30.73 9.45
CA ALA A 161 8.44 31.49 8.66
C ALA A 161 6.98 31.20 9.05
N LEU A 162 6.73 30.18 9.87
CA LEU A 162 5.39 29.79 10.33
C LEU A 162 5.03 30.53 11.65
N PRO A 163 3.72 30.65 11.96
CA PRO A 163 3.29 31.37 13.16
C PRO A 163 3.76 30.72 14.45
N ASN A 164 3.94 31.54 15.49
CA ASN A 164 4.26 31.06 16.84
C ASN A 164 3.01 30.51 17.56
N THR A 165 2.37 29.52 16.95
CA THR A 165 1.17 28.86 17.47
C THR A 165 1.51 27.42 17.85
N LYS A 166 0.90 26.94 18.93
CA LYS A 166 1.02 25.53 19.36
C LYS A 166 0.60 24.60 18.22
N ILE A 167 1.35 23.52 18.03
CA ILE A 167 0.98 22.46 17.09
C ILE A 167 -0.18 21.67 17.72
N GLU A 168 -1.32 21.70 17.04
CA GLU A 168 -2.51 20.92 17.36
C GLU A 168 -3.22 20.59 16.06
N VAL A 169 -3.25 19.31 15.71
CA VAL A 169 -3.83 18.81 14.46
C VAL A 169 -4.85 17.75 14.80
N LEU A 170 -6.10 17.95 14.39
CA LEU A 170 -7.16 16.98 14.59
C LEU A 170 -7.17 15.99 13.44
N GLY A 171 -6.68 14.79 13.70
CA GLY A 171 -6.56 13.72 12.72
C GLY A 171 -7.63 12.63 12.84
N PRO A 172 -7.84 11.83 11.78
CA PRO A 172 -8.63 10.61 11.85
C PRO A 172 -8.00 9.58 12.83
N PRO A 173 -8.80 8.65 13.40
CA PRO A 173 -8.30 7.63 14.30
C PRO A 173 -7.37 6.62 13.59
N PRO A 174 -6.52 5.87 14.31
CA PRO A 174 -5.59 4.89 13.74
C PRO A 174 -6.21 3.82 12.83
N THR A 175 -7.52 3.56 12.94
CA THR A 175 -8.25 2.58 12.11
C THR A 175 -8.77 3.15 10.79
N SER A 176 -8.58 4.44 10.53
CA SER A 176 -9.12 5.12 9.34
C SER A 176 -8.18 5.00 8.14
N GLY A 177 -8.73 4.64 6.97
CA GLY A 177 -8.00 4.69 5.69
C GLY A 177 -7.51 6.09 5.31
N THR A 178 -8.16 7.15 5.81
CA THR A 178 -7.67 8.53 5.67
C THR A 178 -6.38 8.77 6.46
N ARG A 179 -6.22 8.13 7.63
CA ARG A 179 -4.96 8.17 8.41
C ARG A 179 -3.84 7.47 7.67
N ASP A 180 -4.12 6.31 7.08
CA ASP A 180 -3.16 5.60 6.25
C ASP A 180 -2.70 6.44 5.05
N ALA A 181 -3.65 7.07 4.37
CA ALA A 181 -3.37 7.98 3.25
C ALA A 181 -2.51 9.17 3.71
N PHE A 182 -2.84 9.79 4.84
CA PHE A 182 -2.07 10.89 5.42
C PHE A 182 -0.64 10.47 5.75
N ASN A 183 -0.45 9.30 6.37
CA ASN A 183 0.87 8.78 6.72
C ASN A 183 1.71 8.48 5.47
N GLU A 184 1.10 7.95 4.40
CA GLU A 184 1.81 7.63 3.15
C GLU A 184 2.10 8.86 2.28
N LEU A 185 1.15 9.78 2.16
CA LEU A 185 1.25 10.92 1.25
C LEU A 185 1.96 12.11 1.91
N ALA A 186 1.61 12.42 3.16
CA ALA A 186 2.13 13.60 3.86
C ALA A 186 3.38 13.26 4.70
N ILE A 187 3.24 12.38 5.70
CA ILE A 187 4.32 12.07 6.64
C ILE A 187 5.52 11.41 5.92
N GLU A 188 5.29 10.32 5.18
CA GLU A 188 6.36 9.69 4.41
C GLU A 188 6.88 10.62 3.30
N GLY A 189 6.01 11.46 2.73
CA GLY A 189 6.36 12.49 1.76
C GLY A 189 7.41 13.47 2.30
N GLY A 190 7.19 13.99 3.50
CA GLY A 190 8.15 14.85 4.20
C GLY A 190 9.41 14.11 4.65
N CYS A 191 9.27 12.88 5.14
CA CYS A 191 10.39 12.03 5.55
C CYS A 191 11.39 11.83 4.40
N LYS A 192 10.90 11.63 3.16
CA LYS A 192 11.72 11.47 1.95
C LYS A 192 12.57 12.68 1.58
N THR A 193 12.30 13.85 2.17
CA THR A 193 13.12 15.05 1.94
C THR A 193 14.48 14.96 2.63
N PHE A 194 14.66 14.01 3.55
CA PHE A 194 15.95 13.68 4.17
C PHE A 194 16.60 12.50 3.45
N SER A 195 17.78 12.72 2.88
CA SER A 195 18.49 11.72 2.06
C SER A 195 18.81 10.43 2.83
N TRP A 196 19.30 10.55 4.06
CA TRP A 196 19.65 9.39 4.89
C TRP A 196 18.41 8.58 5.30
N LEU A 197 17.30 9.23 5.65
CA LEU A 197 16.03 8.54 5.91
C LEU A 197 15.51 7.83 4.66
N LYS A 198 15.63 8.47 3.50
CA LYS A 198 15.24 7.86 2.23
C LYS A 198 16.07 6.61 1.92
N ALA A 199 17.36 6.60 2.26
CA ALA A 199 18.26 5.45 2.03
C ALA A 199 17.85 4.20 2.83
N ILE A 200 17.33 4.37 4.06
CA ILE A 200 16.84 3.26 4.90
C ILE A 200 15.78 2.42 4.17
N LYS A 201 15.00 3.02 3.26
CA LYS A 201 13.96 2.32 2.51
C LYS A 201 14.48 1.12 1.71
N ASP A 202 15.69 1.22 1.18
CA ASP A 202 16.28 0.19 0.34
C ASP A 202 16.96 -0.90 1.18
N GLU A 203 17.42 -0.55 2.39
CA GLU A 203 18.04 -1.47 3.36
C GLU A 203 16.98 -2.25 4.16
N ASP A 204 16.01 -1.55 4.74
CA ASP A 204 14.96 -2.12 5.59
C ASP A 204 13.65 -1.33 5.43
N LYS A 205 12.77 -1.87 4.59
CA LYS A 205 11.43 -1.31 4.34
C LYS A 205 10.55 -1.27 5.58
N SER A 206 10.71 -2.21 6.51
CA SER A 206 9.90 -2.27 7.72
C SER A 206 10.32 -1.19 8.69
N LYS A 207 11.63 -1.05 8.92
CA LYS A 207 12.21 0.05 9.72
C LYS A 207 11.88 1.40 9.11
N TYR A 208 12.03 1.56 7.80
CA TYR A 208 11.67 2.78 7.09
C TYR A 208 10.20 3.16 7.32
N LYS A 209 9.27 2.21 7.19
CA LYS A 209 7.85 2.48 7.46
C LYS A 209 7.60 2.83 8.93
N ALA A 210 8.25 2.12 9.86
CA ALA A 210 8.11 2.39 11.29
C ALA A 210 8.59 3.81 11.66
N ILE A 211 9.56 4.36 10.94
CA ILE A 211 10.02 5.74 11.13
C ILE A 211 9.11 6.72 10.36
N CYS A 212 9.07 6.58 9.03
CA CYS A 212 8.46 7.56 8.13
C CYS A 212 6.94 7.51 8.05
N ARG A 213 6.26 6.62 8.79
CA ARG A 213 4.78 6.57 8.86
C ARG A 213 4.24 6.59 10.29
N SER A 214 5.10 6.77 11.29
CA SER A 214 4.66 6.88 12.68
C SER A 214 4.39 8.33 13.04
N VAL A 215 3.23 8.58 13.63
CA VAL A 215 2.77 9.90 14.07
C VAL A 215 2.86 9.97 15.59
N ARG A 216 3.22 11.13 16.12
CA ARG A 216 3.29 11.38 17.56
C ARG A 216 1.92 11.20 18.24
N GLU A 217 1.95 10.81 19.51
CA GLU A 217 0.76 10.56 20.34
C GLU A 217 0.80 11.38 21.65
N ASP A 218 1.61 12.44 21.68
CA ASP A 218 1.80 13.32 22.85
C ASP A 218 0.77 14.46 22.92
N GLY A 219 -0.36 14.32 22.21
CA GLY A 219 -1.47 15.28 22.20
C GLY A 219 -1.36 16.40 21.16
N ALA A 220 -0.33 16.40 20.30
CA ALA A 220 -0.27 17.30 19.15
C ALA A 220 -1.06 16.78 17.93
N TYR A 221 -1.39 15.48 17.89
CA TYR A 221 -2.18 14.80 16.85
C TYR A 221 -3.13 13.76 17.46
#